data_AF-A0A537ETZ3-F1
#
_entry.id   AF-A0A537ETZ3-F1
#
_cell.length_a   1.000
_cell.length_b   1.000
_cell.length_c   1.000
_cell.angle_alpha   90.00
_cell.angle_beta   90.00
_cell.angle_gamma   90.00
#
_symmetry.space_group_name_H-M   'P 1'
#
loop_
_entity.id
_entity.type
_entity.pdbx_description
1 polymer ?
#
loop_
_entity_poly.entity_id
_entity_poly.type
_entity_poly.pdbx_seq_one_letter_code
_entity_poly.pdbx_strand_id
1 'polypeptide(L)'
;NLRYAAKDANDLLNTFRAIEQRQGNQSQVHVLSLTDRKATRQEILKAKDWLKQSKINDLVVVFAAGHGMTDEQSNYYFGTHDIDPHHPATNGLPYEEFENLLDGIPALQKLLLLDTCFSGEIEKDQAVVIAQAETGGSGTVKMRAFKAARGVTVTADTGGTSSGGATQGGPRLSADMLKFQQDWFADLRRGTGAAVISSSSGNEYSLEGEQWKNGVFTYALLTGLKNRGADVNHDQAITVSELQAYVIDQVRKLTEGGQNPTVRRENLEYDFVVY
;
A
#
# COMPACT_ATOMS: atom_id res chain seq x y z
N ASN A 1 15.11 -3.11 -6.43
CA ASN A 1 15.51 -2.83 -5.03
C ASN A 1 14.91 -1.51 -4.57
N LEU A 2 13.88 -1.62 -3.73
CA LEU A 2 13.33 -0.51 -2.95
C LEU A 2 14.24 -0.22 -1.76
N ARG A 3 14.28 1.04 -1.35
CA ARG A 3 15.09 1.47 -0.21
C ARG A 3 14.32 1.41 1.10
N TYR A 4 12.99 1.55 1.05
CA TYR A 4 12.20 1.77 2.27
C TYR A 4 11.24 0.65 2.64
N ALA A 5 10.89 -0.28 1.74
CA ALA A 5 9.90 -1.34 2.02
C ALA A 5 10.15 -2.15 3.32
N ALA A 6 11.39 -2.63 3.56
CA ALA A 6 11.72 -3.33 4.80
C ALA A 6 11.69 -2.40 6.02
N LYS A 7 12.09 -1.13 5.86
CA LYS A 7 12.03 -0.11 6.91
C LYS A 7 10.59 0.22 7.27
N ASP A 8 9.72 0.39 6.28
CA ASP A 8 8.29 0.66 6.43
C ASP A 8 7.61 -0.40 7.32
N ALA A 9 7.84 -1.68 7.01
CA ALA A 9 7.29 -2.79 7.79
C ALA A 9 7.81 -2.76 9.24
N ASN A 10 9.11 -2.52 9.44
CA ASN A 10 9.72 -2.47 10.77
C ASN A 10 9.24 -1.27 11.59
N ASP A 11 9.08 -0.09 10.98
CA ASP A 11 8.57 1.11 11.66
C ASP A 11 7.13 0.93 12.13
N LEU A 12 6.28 0.31 11.29
CA LEU A 12 4.89 0.03 11.65
C LEU A 12 4.82 -1.00 12.78
N LEU A 13 5.62 -2.07 12.70
CA LEU A 13 5.73 -3.08 13.75
C LEU A 13 6.16 -2.47 15.08
N ASN A 14 7.15 -1.59 15.08
CA ASN A 14 7.59 -0.86 16.28
C ASN A 14 6.49 0.06 16.84
N THR A 15 5.67 0.64 15.97
CA THR A 15 4.52 1.47 16.37
C THR A 15 3.48 0.66 17.13
N PHE A 16 3.13 -0.53 16.64
CA PHE A 16 2.22 -1.44 17.33
C PHE A 16 2.81 -1.98 18.62
N ARG A 17 4.09 -2.37 18.67
CA ARG A 17 4.75 -2.82 19.92
C ARG A 17 4.70 -1.76 21.03
N ALA A 18 4.78 -0.48 20.67
CA ALA A 18 4.70 0.60 21.66
C ALA A 18 3.34 0.66 22.39
N ILE A 19 2.28 0.02 21.85
CA ILE A 19 0.96 -0.09 22.49
C ILE A 19 1.07 -0.81 23.84
N GLU A 20 1.92 -1.85 23.96
CA GLU A 20 2.11 -2.61 25.20
C GLU A 20 2.69 -1.75 26.34
N GLN A 21 3.40 -0.67 26.00
CA GLN A 21 4.06 0.21 26.96
C GLN A 21 3.13 1.32 27.49
N ARG A 22 1.92 1.43 26.96
CA ARG A 22 0.98 2.47 27.37
C ARG A 22 0.39 2.17 28.75
N GLN A 23 0.31 3.19 29.59
CA GLN A 23 -0.24 3.05 30.93
C GLN A 23 -1.69 2.55 30.88
N GLY A 24 -2.00 1.57 31.72
CA GLY A 24 -3.34 0.97 31.81
C GLY A 24 -3.68 -0.02 30.70
N ASN A 25 -2.79 -0.25 29.73
CA ASN A 25 -3.03 -1.23 28.68
C ASN A 25 -2.61 -2.64 29.09
N GLN A 26 -3.44 -3.63 28.74
CA GLN A 26 -3.16 -5.06 28.97
C GLN A 26 -3.06 -5.86 27.66
N SER A 27 -3.17 -5.20 26.51
CA SER A 27 -3.00 -5.85 25.21
C SER A 27 -1.61 -6.47 25.05
N GLN A 28 -1.56 -7.62 24.40
CA GLN A 28 -0.32 -8.25 23.97
C GLN A 28 -0.20 -8.14 22.45
N VAL A 29 0.98 -7.79 21.97
CA VAL A 29 1.27 -7.56 20.55
C VAL A 29 2.17 -8.68 20.05
N HIS A 30 1.57 -9.63 19.35
CA HIS A 30 2.30 -10.71 18.67
C HIS A 30 2.73 -10.26 17.27
N VAL A 31 3.96 -10.56 16.90
CA VAL A 31 4.59 -10.02 15.68
C VAL A 31 5.26 -11.10 14.85
N LEU A 32 4.95 -11.10 13.56
CA LEU A 32 5.63 -11.87 12.53
C LEU A 32 6.20 -10.89 11.50
N SER A 33 7.52 -10.91 11.29
CA SER A 33 8.20 -10.02 10.33
C SER A 33 8.89 -10.84 9.25
N LEU A 34 8.44 -10.66 8.01
CA LEU A 34 9.02 -11.25 6.81
C LEU A 34 9.55 -10.10 5.94
N THR A 35 10.85 -9.85 6.02
CA THR A 35 11.54 -8.78 5.28
C THR A 35 12.67 -9.37 4.44
N ASP A 36 12.98 -8.70 3.33
CA ASP A 36 14.05 -9.07 2.39
C ASP A 36 14.03 -10.56 2.06
N ARG A 37 15.14 -11.29 2.27
CA ARG A 37 15.30 -12.72 1.96
C ARG A 37 14.28 -13.64 2.63
N LYS A 38 13.57 -13.16 3.66
CA LYS A 38 12.52 -13.91 4.35
C LYS A 38 11.13 -13.73 3.71
N ALA A 39 10.95 -12.70 2.89
CA ALA A 39 9.68 -12.38 2.23
C ALA A 39 9.53 -13.18 0.91
N THR A 40 9.64 -14.51 0.99
CA THR A 40 9.37 -15.40 -0.14
C THR A 40 7.90 -15.78 -0.19
N ARG A 41 7.41 -16.22 -1.36
CA ARG A 41 6.02 -16.70 -1.50
C ARG A 41 5.67 -17.76 -0.47
N GLN A 42 6.55 -18.74 -0.31
CA GLN A 42 6.35 -19.86 0.61
C GLN A 42 6.22 -19.39 2.07
N GLU A 43 7.10 -18.50 2.52
CA GLU A 43 7.07 -18.04 3.92
C GLU A 43 5.87 -17.12 4.19
N ILE A 44 5.46 -16.31 3.21
CA ILE A 44 4.25 -15.49 3.34
C ILE A 44 3.01 -16.39 3.47
N LEU A 45 2.87 -17.42 2.64
CA LEU A 45 1.73 -18.34 2.72
C LEU A 45 1.69 -19.12 4.05
N LYS A 46 2.85 -19.48 4.62
CA LYS A 46 2.94 -20.09 5.96
C LYS A 46 2.44 -19.17 7.07
N ALA A 47 2.41 -17.85 6.86
CA ALA A 47 1.85 -16.92 7.84
C ALA A 47 0.38 -17.22 8.18
N LYS A 48 -0.38 -17.86 7.29
CA LYS A 48 -1.76 -18.29 7.56
C LYS A 48 -1.85 -19.22 8.79
N ASP A 49 -0.90 -20.12 8.98
CA ASP A 49 -0.90 -21.03 10.12
C ASP A 49 -0.63 -20.32 11.45
N TRP A 50 0.10 -19.20 11.40
CA TRP A 50 0.30 -18.31 12.53
C TRP A 50 -0.97 -17.47 12.80
N LEU A 51 -1.58 -16.90 11.76
CA LEU A 51 -2.81 -16.11 11.87
C LEU A 51 -4.01 -16.91 12.38
N LYS A 52 -4.08 -18.21 12.07
CA LYS A 52 -5.11 -19.14 12.60
C LYS A 52 -5.07 -19.30 14.12
N GLN A 53 -3.99 -18.91 14.79
CA GLN A 53 -3.87 -18.95 16.25
C GLN A 53 -4.52 -17.74 16.94
N SER A 54 -5.00 -16.76 16.16
CA SER A 54 -5.77 -15.63 16.68
C SER A 54 -7.07 -16.07 17.36
N LYS A 55 -7.61 -15.20 18.20
CA LYS A 55 -8.91 -15.35 18.88
C LYS A 55 -9.92 -14.38 18.29
N ILE A 56 -11.19 -14.64 18.56
CA ILE A 56 -12.34 -13.86 18.05
C ILE A 56 -12.19 -12.35 18.32
N ASN A 57 -11.68 -11.97 19.49
CA ASN A 57 -11.53 -10.59 19.93
C ASN A 57 -10.16 -9.98 19.59
N ASP A 58 -9.29 -10.70 18.89
CA ASP A 58 -7.99 -10.16 18.50
C ASP A 58 -8.15 -9.25 17.28
N LEU A 59 -7.33 -8.19 17.25
CA LEU A 59 -7.08 -7.40 16.05
C LEU A 59 -5.94 -8.03 15.26
N VAL A 60 -6.20 -8.43 14.03
CA VAL A 60 -5.19 -8.89 13.08
C VAL A 60 -4.88 -7.78 12.08
N VAL A 61 -3.61 -7.35 12.03
CA VAL A 61 -3.12 -6.39 11.04
C VAL A 61 -2.08 -7.08 10.15
N VAL A 62 -2.34 -7.11 8.84
CA VAL A 62 -1.38 -7.55 7.83
C VAL A 62 -0.94 -6.32 7.06
N PHE A 63 0.37 -6.08 7.04
CA PHE A 63 0.98 -5.00 6.26
C PHE A 63 1.97 -5.58 5.25
N ALA A 64 1.86 -5.16 4.00
CA ALA A 64 2.84 -5.50 2.97
C ALA A 64 3.27 -4.25 2.22
N ALA A 65 4.58 -4.07 2.09
CA ALA A 65 5.18 -2.99 1.33
C ALA A 65 6.18 -3.59 0.34
N GLY A 66 6.12 -3.18 -0.92
CA GLY A 66 6.95 -3.81 -1.93
C GLY A 66 6.59 -3.41 -3.34
N HIS A 67 7.20 -4.11 -4.30
CA HIS A 67 6.87 -3.92 -5.68
C HIS A 67 5.58 -4.64 -6.07
N GLY A 68 4.82 -4.07 -6.99
CA GLY A 68 3.84 -4.82 -7.77
C GLY A 68 4.30 -4.96 -9.22
N MET A 69 3.82 -6.03 -9.85
CA MET A 69 4.03 -6.32 -11.27
C MET A 69 2.83 -7.05 -11.85
N THR A 70 2.71 -7.04 -13.18
CA THR A 70 1.70 -7.82 -13.88
C THR A 70 2.36 -8.84 -14.82
N ASP A 71 1.68 -9.94 -15.08
CA ASP A 71 2.03 -10.84 -16.19
C ASP A 71 1.52 -10.29 -17.54
N GLU A 72 1.74 -11.06 -18.62
CA GLU A 72 1.26 -10.74 -19.98
C GLU A 72 -0.27 -10.65 -20.10
N GLN A 73 -1.00 -11.19 -19.12
CA GLN A 73 -2.47 -11.17 -19.06
C GLN A 73 -2.98 -10.04 -18.16
N SER A 74 -2.10 -9.15 -17.69
CA SER A 74 -2.42 -8.09 -16.72
C SER A 74 -2.85 -8.60 -15.34
N ASN A 75 -2.56 -9.85 -14.98
CA ASN A 75 -2.80 -10.35 -13.63
C ASN A 75 -1.76 -9.75 -12.68
N TYR A 76 -2.22 -9.16 -11.57
CA TYR A 76 -1.34 -8.54 -10.59
C TYR A 76 -0.64 -9.56 -9.68
N TYR A 77 0.63 -9.29 -9.37
CA TYR A 77 1.44 -10.00 -8.40
C TYR A 77 2.23 -9.03 -7.53
N PHE A 78 2.21 -9.27 -6.23
CA PHE A 78 3.17 -8.69 -5.30
C PHE A 78 4.55 -9.33 -5.47
N GLY A 79 5.57 -8.48 -5.57
CA GLY A 79 6.97 -8.83 -5.71
C GLY A 79 7.56 -9.37 -4.42
N THR A 80 7.53 -10.69 -4.27
CA THR A 80 8.32 -11.41 -3.26
C THR A 80 9.82 -11.27 -3.54
N HIS A 81 10.65 -11.64 -2.57
CA HIS A 81 12.10 -11.52 -2.73
C HIS A 81 12.66 -12.36 -3.88
N ASP A 82 12.08 -13.53 -4.13
CA ASP A 82 12.52 -14.52 -5.12
C ASP A 82 11.72 -14.46 -6.43
N ILE A 83 11.02 -13.34 -6.67
CA ILE A 83 10.24 -13.15 -7.90
C ILE A 83 11.13 -13.04 -9.13
N ASP A 84 10.71 -13.70 -10.21
CA ASP A 84 11.20 -13.42 -11.56
C ASP A 84 10.27 -12.38 -12.22
N PRO A 85 10.74 -11.15 -12.51
CA PRO A 85 9.93 -10.13 -13.17
C PRO A 85 9.41 -10.53 -14.56
N HIS A 86 10.03 -11.52 -15.21
CA HIS A 86 9.56 -12.04 -16.50
C HIS A 86 8.49 -13.13 -16.35
N HIS A 87 8.45 -13.81 -15.20
CA HIS A 87 7.49 -14.86 -14.89
C HIS A 87 6.92 -14.66 -13.48
N PRO A 88 6.21 -13.55 -13.24
CA PRO A 88 5.76 -13.17 -11.90
C PRO A 88 4.82 -14.20 -11.27
N ALA A 89 4.11 -15.01 -12.07
CA ALA A 89 3.23 -16.06 -11.58
C ALA A 89 3.92 -17.18 -10.77
N THR A 90 5.22 -17.40 -10.97
CA THR A 90 5.95 -18.49 -10.30
C THR A 90 6.14 -18.21 -8.81
N ASN A 91 6.76 -17.08 -8.50
CA ASN A 91 7.11 -16.70 -7.12
C ASN A 91 6.44 -15.41 -6.65
N GLY A 92 5.74 -14.69 -7.51
CA GLY A 92 4.90 -13.58 -7.08
C GLY A 92 3.67 -14.05 -6.33
N LEU A 93 3.15 -13.14 -5.50
CA LEU A 93 1.98 -13.41 -4.69
C LEU A 93 0.77 -12.69 -5.31
N PRO A 94 -0.21 -13.42 -5.87
CA PRO A 94 -1.48 -12.83 -6.27
C PRO A 94 -2.12 -12.09 -5.10
N TYR A 95 -2.98 -11.13 -5.41
CA TYR A 95 -3.65 -10.38 -4.37
C TYR A 95 -4.58 -11.25 -3.53
N GLU A 96 -5.26 -12.19 -4.18
CA GLU A 96 -6.20 -13.13 -3.59
C GLU A 96 -5.52 -13.94 -2.48
N GLU A 97 -4.21 -14.17 -2.58
CA GLU A 97 -3.46 -14.86 -1.53
C GLU A 97 -3.32 -14.01 -0.26
N PHE A 98 -3.21 -12.69 -0.33
CA PHE A 98 -3.27 -11.83 0.86
C PHE A 98 -4.63 -11.90 1.55
N GLU A 99 -5.70 -12.00 0.76
CA GLU A 99 -7.04 -12.23 1.32
C GLU A 99 -7.13 -13.60 1.95
N ASN A 100 -6.63 -14.62 1.27
CA ASN A 100 -6.61 -16.00 1.78
C ASN A 100 -5.85 -16.10 3.10
N LEU A 101 -4.86 -15.24 3.39
CA LEU A 101 -4.22 -15.18 4.72
C LEU A 101 -5.23 -14.83 5.84
N LEU A 102 -6.19 -13.97 5.54
CA LEU A 102 -7.21 -13.45 6.45
C LEU A 102 -8.52 -14.25 6.39
N ASP A 103 -8.64 -15.16 5.41
CA ASP A 103 -9.80 -16.01 5.23
C ASP A 103 -9.81 -17.17 6.23
N GLY A 104 -10.96 -17.36 6.87
CA GLY A 104 -11.19 -18.44 7.83
C GLY A 104 -10.38 -18.37 9.13
N ILE A 105 -9.72 -17.24 9.42
CA ILE A 105 -9.06 -17.05 10.73
C ILE A 105 -10.10 -16.67 11.81
N PRO A 106 -9.90 -17.01 13.09
CA PRO A 106 -10.87 -16.73 14.14
C PRO A 106 -11.12 -15.24 14.40
N ALA A 107 -10.12 -14.38 14.23
CA ALA A 107 -10.24 -12.94 14.46
C ALA A 107 -11.32 -12.31 13.56
N LEU A 108 -12.19 -11.51 14.18
CA LEU A 108 -13.21 -10.74 13.47
C LEU A 108 -12.67 -9.38 12.98
N GLN A 109 -11.79 -8.77 13.75
CA GLN A 109 -11.18 -7.48 13.41
C GLN A 109 -9.92 -7.70 12.59
N LYS A 110 -10.00 -7.40 11.30
CA LYS A 110 -8.94 -7.68 10.33
C LYS A 110 -8.67 -6.46 9.48
N LEU A 111 -7.41 -6.02 9.45
CA LEU A 111 -6.95 -4.89 8.66
C LEU A 111 -5.82 -5.33 7.74
N LEU A 112 -6.00 -5.13 6.43
CA LEU A 112 -5.00 -5.33 5.41
C LEU A 112 -4.52 -3.97 4.90
N LEU A 113 -3.22 -3.72 5.02
CA LEU A 113 -2.56 -2.49 4.59
C LEU A 113 -1.54 -2.84 3.49
N LEU A 114 -1.70 -2.24 2.32
CA LEU A 114 -0.84 -2.54 1.17
C LEU A 114 -0.16 -1.27 0.66
N ASP A 115 1.16 -1.20 0.79
CA ASP A 115 2.01 -0.15 0.22
C ASP A 115 2.73 -0.65 -1.04
N THR A 116 1.94 -0.89 -2.09
CA THR A 116 2.37 -1.51 -3.34
C THR A 116 1.71 -0.81 -4.54
N CYS A 117 2.40 -0.77 -5.68
CA CYS A 117 1.79 -0.26 -6.92
C CYS A 117 1.04 -1.37 -7.64
N PHE A 118 -0.17 -1.11 -8.12
CA PHE A 118 -0.78 -1.89 -9.20
C PHE A 118 -0.16 -1.43 -10.53
N SER A 119 0.98 -1.98 -10.93
CA SER A 119 1.57 -1.63 -12.22
C SER A 119 0.81 -2.34 -13.35
N GLY A 120 -0.45 -1.97 -13.59
CA GLY A 120 -1.08 -2.26 -14.87
C GLY A 120 -0.31 -1.54 -15.98
N GLU A 121 -0.28 -2.14 -17.17
CA GLU A 121 0.46 -1.63 -18.32
C GLU A 121 0.28 -0.12 -18.51
N ILE A 122 1.40 0.60 -18.56
CA ILE A 122 1.41 1.99 -18.96
C ILE A 122 1.33 1.98 -20.48
N GLU A 123 0.31 2.62 -21.07
CA GLU A 123 0.39 3.04 -22.47
C GLU A 123 1.66 3.85 -22.62
N LYS A 124 2.57 3.41 -23.51
CA LYS A 124 3.73 4.20 -23.91
C LYS A 124 3.23 5.60 -24.26
N ASP A 125 3.80 6.62 -23.62
CA ASP A 125 3.66 8.06 -23.91
C ASP A 125 2.97 8.92 -22.84
N GLN A 126 2.65 8.42 -21.64
CA GLN A 126 2.25 9.31 -20.52
C GLN A 126 3.43 9.73 -19.63
N ALA A 127 3.70 11.05 -19.61
CA ALA A 127 4.60 11.67 -18.65
C ALA A 127 3.97 11.66 -17.26
N VAL A 128 4.62 11.01 -16.30
CA VAL A 128 4.23 11.07 -14.89
C VAL A 128 4.81 12.34 -14.29
N VAL A 129 3.96 13.29 -13.95
CA VAL A 129 4.39 14.50 -13.22
C VAL A 129 4.71 14.06 -11.78
N ILE A 130 6.00 13.85 -11.50
CA ILE A 130 6.49 13.70 -10.13
C ILE A 130 6.68 15.13 -9.63
N ALA A 131 5.89 15.52 -8.62
CA ALA A 131 5.96 16.83 -8.01
C ALA A 131 7.41 17.21 -7.68
N GLN A 132 7.82 18.41 -8.09
CA GLN A 132 9.03 19.04 -7.58
C GLN A 132 8.90 19.05 -6.05
N ALA A 133 9.91 18.55 -5.35
CA ALA A 133 10.06 18.85 -3.94
C ALA A 133 10.32 20.36 -3.82
N GLU A 134 9.25 21.15 -3.69
CA GLU A 134 9.35 22.56 -3.31
C GLU A 134 9.85 22.64 -1.85
N THR A 135 11.15 22.45 -1.66
CA THR A 135 11.94 22.97 -0.53
C THR A 135 13.39 22.51 -0.67
N GLY A 136 14.13 23.05 -1.65
CA GLY A 136 15.61 23.17 -1.61
C GLY A 136 16.45 21.92 -1.24
N GLY A 137 15.88 20.72 -1.32
CA GLY A 137 16.45 19.49 -0.79
C GLY A 137 16.65 18.49 -1.91
N SER A 138 17.91 18.13 -2.15
CA SER A 138 18.33 17.12 -3.13
C SER A 138 17.88 15.71 -2.72
N GLY A 139 16.58 15.43 -2.71
CA GLY A 139 16.02 14.11 -2.39
C GLY A 139 15.53 13.38 -3.65
N THR A 140 15.96 12.13 -3.86
CA THR A 140 15.44 11.28 -4.95
C THR A 140 14.16 10.57 -4.53
N VAL A 141 13.06 10.77 -5.28
CA VAL A 141 11.81 10.00 -5.15
C VAL A 141 11.85 8.80 -6.11
N LYS A 142 11.44 7.61 -5.64
CA LYS A 142 11.36 6.36 -6.41
C LYS A 142 9.93 5.81 -6.43
N MET A 143 9.57 5.16 -7.54
CA MET A 143 8.29 4.47 -7.69
C MET A 143 8.40 3.01 -7.24
N ARG A 144 7.33 2.46 -6.65
CA ARG A 144 7.25 1.05 -6.25
C ARG A 144 6.75 0.10 -7.34
N ALA A 145 6.73 0.51 -8.61
CA ALA A 145 6.35 -0.35 -9.74
C ALA A 145 7.57 -1.05 -10.38
N PHE A 146 7.40 -2.27 -10.89
CA PHE A 146 8.37 -2.89 -11.80
C PHE A 146 8.04 -2.51 -13.26
N LYS A 147 9.02 -2.01 -14.01
CA LYS A 147 8.87 -1.79 -15.47
C LYS A 147 8.97 -3.13 -16.20
N ALA A 148 7.83 -3.74 -16.50
CA ALA A 148 7.73 -4.74 -17.55
C ALA A 148 7.36 -4.09 -18.91
N ALA A 149 7.95 -2.95 -19.26
CA ALA A 149 7.92 -2.46 -20.65
C ALA A 149 9.07 -1.48 -20.91
N ARG A 150 9.83 -1.77 -21.96
CA ARG A 150 10.88 -0.89 -22.52
C ARG A 150 10.34 0.53 -22.75
N GLY A 151 11.08 1.55 -22.30
CA GLY A 151 10.99 2.90 -22.88
C GLY A 151 10.60 4.08 -21.97
N VAL A 152 10.37 3.90 -20.67
CA VAL A 152 10.06 5.05 -19.80
C VAL A 152 11.36 5.76 -19.36
N THR A 153 11.58 6.99 -19.80
CA THR A 153 12.64 7.87 -19.29
C THR A 153 12.01 8.79 -18.24
N VAL A 154 12.51 8.76 -17.01
CA VAL A 154 12.14 9.75 -15.98
C VAL A 154 13.01 10.97 -16.24
N THR A 155 12.47 12.00 -16.90
CA THR A 155 13.15 13.28 -17.04
C THR A 155 12.80 14.15 -15.84
N ALA A 156 13.78 14.40 -14.98
CA ALA A 156 13.72 15.54 -14.07
C ALA A 156 13.75 16.79 -14.94
N ASP A 157 12.68 17.58 -14.91
CA ASP A 157 12.59 18.82 -15.66
C ASP A 157 13.71 19.77 -15.21
N THR A 158 14.76 19.84 -16.02
CA THR A 158 15.86 20.79 -15.86
C THR A 158 15.58 21.92 -16.82
N GLY A 159 14.73 22.84 -16.36
CA GLY A 159 14.48 24.18 -16.90
C GLY A 159 14.94 24.38 -18.34
N GLY A 160 14.09 24.04 -19.29
CA GLY A 160 14.30 24.31 -20.70
C GLY A 160 12.99 24.73 -21.35
N THR A 161 12.82 26.03 -21.57
CA THR A 161 11.72 26.61 -22.35
C THR A 161 11.54 25.92 -23.69
N SER A 162 10.42 25.22 -23.87
CA SER A 162 9.86 24.95 -25.19
C SER A 162 8.33 24.99 -25.15
N SER A 163 7.82 26.09 -25.70
CA SER A 163 6.42 26.32 -26.07
C SER A 163 5.92 25.28 -27.07
N GLY A 164 4.79 24.61 -26.78
CA GLY A 164 4.06 23.82 -27.77
C GLY A 164 2.84 23.08 -27.21
N GLY A 165 1.64 23.56 -27.53
CA GLY A 165 0.41 22.77 -27.65
C GLY A 165 -0.20 22.18 -26.37
N ALA A 166 -1.16 22.88 -25.78
CA ALA A 166 -2.03 22.33 -24.74
C ALA A 166 -2.99 21.27 -25.34
N THR A 167 -2.73 19.99 -25.08
CA THR A 167 -3.76 18.94 -25.07
C THR A 167 -4.19 18.70 -23.64
N GLN A 168 -5.33 19.29 -23.25
CA GLN A 168 -6.04 18.90 -22.04
C GLN A 168 -6.62 17.50 -22.23
N GLY A 169 -5.94 16.51 -21.67
CA GLY A 169 -6.45 15.16 -21.50
C GLY A 169 -5.82 14.60 -20.25
N GLY A 170 -6.51 14.72 -19.11
CA GLY A 170 -6.11 13.98 -17.90
C GLY A 170 -6.02 12.48 -18.21
N PRO A 171 -5.25 11.71 -17.42
CA PRO A 171 -5.02 10.29 -17.66
C PRO A 171 -6.36 9.56 -17.83
N ARG A 172 -6.60 9.04 -19.04
CA ARG A 172 -7.79 8.21 -19.32
C ARG A 172 -7.46 6.79 -18.93
N LEU A 173 -8.29 6.21 -18.06
CA LEU A 173 -8.23 4.77 -17.75
C LEU A 173 -8.40 3.99 -19.05
N SER A 174 -7.53 2.99 -19.29
CA SER A 174 -7.86 2.00 -20.32
C SER A 174 -9.12 1.25 -19.87
N ALA A 175 -9.99 0.89 -20.83
CA ALA A 175 -11.25 0.22 -20.51
C ALA A 175 -11.01 -1.10 -19.76
N ASP A 176 -9.91 -1.79 -20.08
CA ASP A 176 -9.50 -3.03 -19.43
C ASP A 176 -9.00 -2.80 -17.99
N MET A 177 -8.36 -1.67 -17.72
CA MET A 177 -7.91 -1.28 -16.37
C MET A 177 -9.06 -0.79 -15.50
N LEU A 178 -10.01 -0.05 -16.06
CA LEU A 178 -11.25 0.32 -15.36
C LEU A 178 -12.10 -0.92 -15.06
N LYS A 179 -12.21 -1.83 -16.03
CA LYS A 179 -12.89 -3.11 -15.86
C LYS A 179 -12.15 -4.01 -14.86
N PHE A 180 -10.83 -4.11 -14.92
CA PHE A 180 -10.02 -4.79 -13.91
C PHE A 180 -10.29 -4.17 -12.55
N GLN A 181 -10.20 -2.85 -12.40
CA GLN A 181 -10.48 -2.17 -11.14
C GLN A 181 -11.89 -2.49 -10.63
N GLN A 182 -12.90 -2.50 -11.51
CA GLN A 182 -14.28 -2.82 -11.16
C GLN A 182 -14.50 -4.30 -10.81
N ASP A 183 -13.97 -5.22 -11.62
CA ASP A 183 -14.10 -6.68 -11.45
C ASP A 183 -13.29 -7.14 -10.24
N TRP A 184 -12.10 -6.57 -10.06
CA TRP A 184 -11.28 -6.74 -8.86
C TRP A 184 -12.05 -6.20 -7.67
N PHE A 185 -12.38 -4.91 -7.59
CA PHE A 185 -13.21 -4.40 -6.48
C PHE A 185 -14.58 -5.07 -6.32
N ALA A 186 -15.10 -5.78 -7.32
CA ALA A 186 -16.33 -6.58 -7.27
C ALA A 186 -16.11 -7.98 -6.68
N ASP A 187 -15.02 -8.69 -7.03
CA ASP A 187 -14.72 -10.01 -6.45
C ASP A 187 -14.29 -9.87 -4.98
N LEU A 188 -13.62 -8.75 -4.71
CA LEU A 188 -13.27 -8.26 -3.38
C LEU A 188 -14.49 -7.95 -2.47
N ARG A 189 -15.72 -7.90 -3.00
CA ARG A 189 -16.98 -7.73 -2.24
C ARG A 189 -17.46 -9.01 -1.57
N ARG A 190 -16.97 -10.17 -2.01
CA ARG A 190 -17.35 -11.50 -1.47
C ARG A 190 -16.40 -11.98 -0.36
N GLY A 191 -15.43 -11.15 0.02
CA GLY A 191 -14.24 -11.53 0.79
C GLY A 191 -14.39 -11.54 2.31
N THR A 192 -13.29 -11.93 2.95
CA THR A 192 -13.04 -12.31 4.35
C THR A 192 -13.56 -11.41 5.48
N GLY A 193 -14.19 -10.28 5.19
CA GLY A 193 -14.58 -9.28 6.18
C GLY A 193 -13.39 -8.45 6.70
N ALA A 194 -12.26 -8.42 5.99
CA ALA A 194 -11.15 -7.54 6.32
C ALA A 194 -11.37 -6.11 5.79
N ALA A 195 -11.07 -5.10 6.60
CA ALA A 195 -10.87 -3.74 6.14
C ALA A 195 -9.57 -3.67 5.33
N VAL A 196 -9.59 -3.01 4.17
CA VAL A 196 -8.41 -2.93 3.29
C VAL A 196 -8.11 -1.49 2.93
N ILE A 197 -6.87 -1.05 3.19
CA ILE A 197 -6.35 0.25 2.78
C ILE A 197 -5.12 0.01 1.89
N SER A 198 -5.19 0.46 0.64
CA SER A 198 -4.11 0.32 -0.34
C SER A 198 -3.55 1.68 -0.75
N SER A 199 -2.24 1.74 -1.00
CA SER A 199 -1.49 2.97 -1.26
C SER A 199 -1.84 3.66 -2.57
N SER A 200 -2.29 2.93 -3.60
CA SER A 200 -2.65 3.52 -4.88
C SER A 200 -3.87 2.87 -5.51
N SER A 201 -4.51 3.62 -6.42
CA SER A 201 -5.45 3.08 -7.38
C SER A 201 -4.70 2.39 -8.53
N GLY A 202 -5.38 1.55 -9.32
CA GLY A 202 -4.83 0.79 -10.45
C GLY A 202 -4.03 1.59 -11.51
N ASN A 203 -4.06 2.93 -11.42
CA ASN A 203 -3.54 3.87 -12.41
C ASN A 203 -2.43 4.77 -11.86
N GLU A 204 -1.97 4.53 -10.63
CA GLU A 204 -1.08 5.43 -9.90
C GLU A 204 0.05 4.70 -9.20
N TYR A 205 1.15 5.43 -8.98
CA TYR A 205 2.33 4.89 -8.33
C TYR A 205 2.26 5.11 -6.83
N SER A 206 2.58 4.07 -6.07
CA SER A 206 3.13 4.24 -4.73
C SER A 206 4.55 4.80 -4.82
N LEU A 207 4.81 5.85 -4.04
CA LEU A 207 6.06 6.61 -4.01
C LEU A 207 6.84 6.36 -2.71
N GLU A 208 8.17 6.37 -2.81
CA GLU A 208 9.09 6.39 -1.66
C GLU A 208 10.19 7.45 -1.86
N GLY A 209 10.69 8.05 -0.79
CA GLY A 209 11.66 9.15 -0.94
C GLY A 209 12.36 9.55 0.35
N GLU A 210 13.52 10.19 0.19
CA GLU A 210 14.33 10.65 1.33
C GLU A 210 13.61 11.67 2.21
N GLN A 211 12.73 12.49 1.62
CA GLN A 211 11.93 13.47 2.37
C GLN A 211 11.03 12.83 3.43
N TRP A 212 10.51 11.63 3.16
CA TRP A 212 9.66 10.88 4.09
C TRP A 212 10.45 9.84 4.88
N LYS A 213 11.62 9.44 4.37
CA LYS A 213 12.42 8.30 4.84
C LYS A 213 11.61 6.99 4.91
N ASN A 214 10.55 6.90 4.12
CA ASN A 214 9.54 5.84 4.07
C ASN A 214 8.83 5.90 2.70
N GLY A 215 7.94 4.94 2.43
CA GLY A 215 6.86 5.13 1.44
C GLY A 215 5.92 6.25 1.88
N VAL A 216 5.33 7.01 0.96
CA VAL A 216 4.42 8.12 1.33
C VAL A 216 3.22 7.61 2.11
N PHE A 217 2.65 6.50 1.67
CA PHE A 217 1.55 5.84 2.34
C PHE A 217 1.94 5.39 3.75
N THR A 218 3.07 4.69 3.88
CA THR A 218 3.59 4.29 5.20
C THR A 218 3.89 5.50 6.09
N TYR A 219 4.47 6.56 5.55
CA TYR A 219 4.73 7.80 6.29
C TYR A 219 3.44 8.42 6.85
N ALA A 220 2.40 8.50 6.02
CA ALA A 220 1.08 9.00 6.44
C ALA A 220 0.48 8.11 7.54
N LEU A 221 0.51 6.78 7.37
CA LEU A 221 0.07 5.82 8.39
C LEU A 221 0.78 6.05 9.73
N LEU A 222 2.12 6.05 9.71
CA LEU A 222 2.92 6.21 10.94
C LEU A 222 2.65 7.55 11.63
N THR A 223 2.50 8.62 10.85
CA THR A 223 2.21 9.96 11.39
C THR A 223 0.81 9.99 12.02
N GLY A 224 -0.19 9.42 11.35
CA GLY A 224 -1.57 9.35 11.84
C GLY A 224 -1.67 8.59 13.16
N LEU A 225 -0.97 7.47 13.27
CA LEU A 225 -0.92 6.65 14.48
C LEU A 225 -0.11 7.32 15.60
N LYS A 226 1.18 7.58 15.38
CA LYS A 226 2.10 8.03 16.44
C LYS A 226 1.74 9.41 17.01
N ASN A 227 1.36 10.33 16.13
CA ASN A 227 1.04 11.70 16.53
C ASN A 227 -0.44 11.88 16.84
N ARG A 228 -1.23 10.80 16.78
CA ARG A 228 -2.69 10.84 16.89
C ARG A 228 -3.35 11.78 15.88
N GLY A 229 -2.72 12.00 14.72
CA GLY A 229 -3.28 12.85 13.66
C GLY A 229 -4.56 12.27 13.07
N ALA A 230 -4.71 10.94 13.12
CA ALA A 230 -5.91 10.26 12.67
C ALA A 230 -7.06 10.26 13.70
N ASP A 231 -6.81 10.62 14.96
CA ASP A 231 -7.81 10.73 16.03
C ASP A 231 -8.59 12.04 15.86
N VAL A 232 -9.49 12.07 14.87
CA VAL A 232 -10.20 13.28 14.42
C VAL A 232 -11.26 13.69 15.43
N ASN A 233 -11.90 12.73 16.09
CA ASN A 233 -12.93 13.00 17.09
C ASN A 233 -12.36 13.30 18.50
N HIS A 234 -11.05 13.08 18.71
CA HIS A 234 -10.33 13.29 19.97
C HIS A 234 -10.81 12.42 21.14
N ASP A 235 -11.35 11.23 20.85
CA ASP A 235 -11.84 10.28 21.85
C ASP A 235 -10.74 9.37 22.44
N GLN A 236 -9.52 9.58 21.99
CA GLN A 236 -8.34 8.82 22.37
C GLN A 236 -8.23 7.40 21.80
N ALA A 237 -9.07 7.04 20.84
CA ALA A 237 -8.92 5.88 19.99
C ALA A 237 -8.69 6.33 18.54
N ILE A 238 -8.10 5.47 17.72
CA ILE A 238 -8.10 5.65 16.27
C ILE A 238 -8.87 4.49 15.68
N THR A 239 -9.97 4.77 14.97
CA THR A 239 -10.73 3.73 14.27
C THR A 239 -10.20 3.48 12.86
N VAL A 240 -10.69 2.42 12.20
CA VAL A 240 -10.37 2.15 10.79
C VAL A 240 -10.82 3.31 9.91
N SER A 241 -12.03 3.83 10.13
CA SER A 241 -12.59 4.91 9.30
C SER A 241 -11.81 6.20 9.43
N GLU A 242 -11.37 6.52 10.65
CA GLU A 242 -10.50 7.65 10.98
C GLU A 242 -9.12 7.53 10.34
N LEU A 243 -8.46 6.37 10.51
CA LEU A 243 -7.17 6.09 9.90
C LEU A 243 -7.26 6.19 8.37
N GLN A 244 -8.31 5.62 7.77
CA GLN A 244 -8.57 5.70 6.34
C GLN A 244 -8.68 7.15 5.87
N ALA A 245 -9.54 7.94 6.51
CA ALA A 245 -9.81 9.31 6.10
C ALA A 245 -8.53 10.16 6.17
N TYR A 246 -7.78 10.00 7.26
CA TYR A 246 -6.51 10.67 7.46
C TYR A 246 -5.48 10.29 6.40
N VAL A 247 -5.26 8.99 6.16
CA VAL A 247 -4.25 8.52 5.21
C VAL A 247 -4.56 8.98 3.78
N ILE A 248 -5.83 8.91 3.36
CA ILE A 248 -6.24 9.41 2.03
C ILE A 248 -5.93 10.90 1.89
N ASP A 249 -6.34 11.71 2.86
CA ASP A 249 -6.12 13.15 2.85
C ASP A 249 -4.63 13.51 2.84
N GLN A 250 -3.84 12.88 3.72
CA GLN A 250 -2.42 13.18 3.85
C GLN A 250 -1.61 12.74 2.63
N VAL A 251 -1.85 11.54 2.08
CA VAL A 251 -1.11 11.09 0.90
C VAL A 251 -1.43 11.99 -0.29
N ARG A 252 -2.69 12.40 -0.48
CA ARG A 252 -3.06 13.35 -1.53
C ARG A 252 -2.36 14.69 -1.37
N LYS A 253 -2.31 15.24 -0.15
CA LYS A 253 -1.62 16.50 0.15
C LYS A 253 -0.11 16.39 -0.10
N LEU A 254 0.53 15.32 0.38
CA LEU A 254 1.98 15.11 0.28
C LEU A 254 2.45 14.81 -1.15
N THR A 255 1.56 14.35 -2.02
CA THR A 255 1.87 14.02 -3.43
C THR A 255 1.22 14.97 -4.43
N GLU A 256 0.54 16.02 -3.95
CA GLU A 256 -0.25 16.93 -4.80
C GLU A 256 -1.24 16.19 -5.72
N GLY A 257 -1.81 15.10 -5.21
CA GLY A 257 -2.71 14.21 -5.96
C GLY A 257 -2.01 13.17 -6.85
N GLY A 258 -0.68 13.09 -6.85
CA GLY A 258 0.09 12.09 -7.60
C GLY A 258 -0.05 10.64 -7.09
N GLN A 259 -0.60 10.47 -5.89
CA GLN A 259 -0.97 9.17 -5.33
C GLN A 259 -2.32 9.29 -4.60
N ASN A 260 -3.28 8.43 -4.95
CA ASN A 260 -4.59 8.38 -4.32
C ASN A 260 -4.81 7.00 -3.68
N PRO A 261 -4.67 6.89 -2.35
CA PRO A 261 -4.99 5.65 -1.65
C PRO A 261 -6.42 5.21 -1.91
N THR A 262 -6.60 3.91 -2.08
CA THR A 262 -7.92 3.30 -2.30
C THR A 262 -8.31 2.44 -1.13
N VAL A 263 -9.60 2.39 -0.86
CA VAL A 263 -10.15 1.66 0.28
C VAL A 263 -11.37 0.88 -0.16
N ARG A 264 -11.51 -0.31 0.41
CA ARG A 264 -12.76 -1.05 0.34
C ARG A 264 -13.80 -0.43 1.27
N ARG A 265 -14.87 0.09 0.68
CA ARG A 265 -15.98 0.72 1.42
C ARG A 265 -16.97 -0.27 2.04
N GLU A 266 -16.92 -1.55 1.70
CA GLU A 266 -18.05 -2.45 1.98
C GLU A 266 -18.07 -3.11 3.37
N ASN A 267 -17.08 -2.81 4.22
CA ASN A 267 -17.12 -3.21 5.63
C ASN A 267 -17.35 -2.03 6.60
N LEU A 268 -17.87 -0.91 6.11
CA LEU A 268 -18.18 0.27 6.93
C LEU A 268 -19.28 0.03 8.00
N GLU A 269 -19.94 -1.13 8.02
CA GLU A 269 -20.78 -1.53 9.16
C GLU A 269 -19.96 -1.94 10.40
N TYR A 270 -18.68 -2.30 10.22
CA TYR A 270 -17.76 -2.71 11.29
C TYR A 270 -16.55 -1.77 11.35
N ASP A 271 -16.74 -0.60 11.96
CA ASP A 271 -15.65 0.29 12.35
C ASP A 271 -15.11 -0.13 13.73
N PHE A 272 -13.81 -0.40 13.82
CA PHE A 272 -13.16 -0.87 15.03
C PHE A 272 -11.86 -0.10 15.31
N VAL A 273 -11.45 -0.09 16.58
CA VAL A 273 -10.24 0.59 17.02
C VAL A 273 -9.00 -0.16 16.54
N VAL A 274 -8.05 0.57 15.97
CA VAL A 274 -6.77 0.05 15.46
C VAL A 274 -5.57 0.50 16.29
N TYR A 275 -5.66 1.62 17.03
CA TYR A 275 -4.53 2.19 17.77
C TYR A 275 -4.94 3.08 18.92
#